data_AF-A0A9R0R2R0-F1
#
_entry.id   AF-A0A9R0R2R0-F1
#
_cell.length_a   1.000
_cell.length_b   1.000
_cell.length_c   1.000
_cell.angle_alpha   90.00
_cell.angle_beta   90.00
_cell.angle_gamma   90.00
#
_symmetry.space_group_name_H-M   'P 1'
#
loop_
_entity.id
_entity.type
_entity.pdbx_description
1 polymer ?
#
loop_
_entity_poly.entity_id
_entity_poly.type
_entity_poly.pdbx_seq_one_letter_code
_entity_poly.pdbx_strand_id
1 'polypeptide(L)'
;MRQCQGTVVASAIFGNYDIMQQPENISEFSKDTVCFFMFLDEETEAAIKNTTAVDNMKKIGLWRVVVVHDLPYSDARRNGKIPKLLLHRLFPNARYSLWIDGKLKLVKDPYQLLERFLWRKNVSFAISRHYRRFDVFEEAEANKAGGKYDNASIDNQIEFYKREGLTHYSSAKLPIHLP
;
A
#
# COMPACT_ATOMS: atom_id res chain seq x y z
N MET A 1 -6.21 -16.13 -0.22
CA MET A 1 -6.37 -14.86 -0.97
C MET A 1 -7.37 -14.94 -2.12
N ARG A 2 -7.36 -16.00 -2.97
CA ARG A 2 -8.32 -16.20 -4.07
C ARG A 2 -9.81 -16.19 -3.69
N GLN A 3 -10.14 -16.43 -2.43
CA GLN A 3 -11.52 -16.38 -1.92
C GLN A 3 -12.07 -14.96 -1.80
N CYS A 4 -11.23 -13.92 -1.89
CA CYS A 4 -11.72 -12.55 -1.90
C CYS A 4 -12.25 -12.18 -3.29
N GLN A 5 -13.56 -12.02 -3.42
CA GLN A 5 -14.23 -11.78 -4.72
C GLN A 5 -14.74 -10.33 -4.91
N GLY A 6 -14.71 -9.51 -3.85
CA GLY A 6 -15.23 -8.15 -3.86
C GLY A 6 -14.12 -7.10 -3.73
N THR A 7 -14.06 -6.46 -2.57
CA THR A 7 -13.05 -5.44 -2.27
C THR A 7 -12.01 -6.03 -1.34
N VAL A 8 -10.72 -5.81 -1.64
CA VAL A 8 -9.63 -6.05 -0.71
C VAL A 8 -9.07 -4.72 -0.19
N VAL A 9 -8.90 -4.62 1.12
CA VAL A 9 -8.08 -3.58 1.76
C VAL A 9 -6.82 -4.26 2.25
N ALA A 10 -5.67 -3.75 1.83
CA ALA A 10 -4.38 -4.33 2.18
C ALA A 10 -3.43 -3.28 2.74
N SER A 11 -2.61 -3.74 3.68
CA SER A 11 -1.48 -3.01 4.24
C SER A 11 -0.34 -3.97 4.54
N ALA A 12 0.83 -3.44 4.85
CA ALA A 12 1.96 -4.24 5.28
C ALA A 12 2.82 -3.52 6.31
N ILE A 13 3.41 -4.30 7.21
CA ILE A 13 4.42 -3.86 8.18
C ILE A 13 5.55 -4.87 8.17
N PHE A 14 6.74 -4.42 7.80
CA PHE A 14 7.96 -5.23 7.73
C PHE A 14 9.03 -4.55 8.59
N GLY A 15 9.89 -5.32 9.24
CA GLY A 15 10.95 -4.86 10.14
C GLY A 15 10.44 -4.16 11.39
N ASN A 16 9.20 -4.45 11.80
CA ASN A 16 8.55 -3.89 12.99
C ASN A 16 8.59 -2.35 13.06
N TYR A 17 8.58 -1.67 11.91
CA TYR A 17 8.73 -0.23 11.84
C TYR A 17 7.48 0.56 12.28
N ASP A 18 6.31 -0.04 12.16
CA ASP A 18 5.03 0.64 12.36
C ASP A 18 4.16 -0.11 13.37
N ILE A 19 3.31 0.65 14.07
CA ILE A 19 2.27 0.08 14.93
C ILE A 19 1.07 -0.28 14.06
N MET A 20 0.55 -1.51 14.21
CA MET A 20 -0.63 -1.98 13.47
C MET A 20 -1.88 -1.16 13.82
N GLN A 21 -2.28 -0.27 12.91
CA GLN A 21 -3.51 0.51 13.04
C GLN A 21 -4.73 -0.33 12.69
N GLN A 22 -5.78 -0.28 13.52
CA GLN A 22 -7.08 -0.91 13.22
C GLN A 22 -7.96 0.05 12.40
N PRO A 23 -8.63 -0.43 11.33
CA PRO A 23 -9.63 0.36 10.64
C PRO A 23 -10.78 0.74 11.57
N GLU A 24 -11.29 1.96 11.42
CA GLU A 24 -12.38 2.53 12.21
C GLU A 24 -13.56 2.91 11.32
N ASN A 25 -14.75 2.97 11.91
CA ASN A 25 -15.99 3.35 11.23
C ASN A 25 -16.32 2.47 10.02
N ILE A 26 -16.02 1.16 10.12
CA ILE A 26 -16.36 0.16 9.12
C ILE A 26 -17.76 -0.36 9.40
N SER A 27 -18.65 -0.28 8.40
CA SER A 27 -20.02 -0.80 8.50
C SER A 27 -20.04 -2.32 8.64
N GLU A 28 -21.10 -2.88 9.25
CA GLU A 28 -21.28 -4.35 9.33
C GLU A 28 -21.25 -5.00 7.95
N PHE A 29 -21.92 -4.38 6.97
CA PHE A 29 -21.86 -4.82 5.58
C PHE A 29 -20.42 -4.92 5.06
N SER A 30 -19.58 -3.92 5.31
CA SER A 30 -18.17 -3.95 4.90
C SER A 30 -17.34 -4.95 5.69
N LYS A 31 -17.64 -5.19 6.98
CA LYS A 31 -16.94 -6.23 7.76
C LYS A 31 -17.17 -7.63 7.16
N ASP A 32 -18.36 -7.87 6.60
CA ASP A 32 -18.73 -9.14 5.98
C ASP A 32 -18.21 -9.29 4.55
N THR A 33 -18.22 -8.20 3.77
CA THR A 33 -17.97 -8.24 2.32
C THR A 33 -16.56 -7.81 1.90
N VAL A 34 -15.86 -7.02 2.73
CA VAL A 34 -14.50 -6.55 2.45
C VAL A 34 -13.48 -7.45 3.11
N CYS A 35 -12.45 -7.80 2.35
CA CYS A 35 -11.32 -8.55 2.88
C CYS A 35 -10.22 -7.61 3.36
N PHE A 36 -9.99 -7.54 4.67
CA PHE A 36 -8.88 -6.79 5.25
C PHE A 36 -7.67 -7.71 5.43
N PHE A 37 -6.55 -7.39 4.81
CA PHE A 37 -5.31 -8.17 4.85
C PHE A 37 -4.13 -7.34 5.34
N MET A 38 -3.37 -7.88 6.29
CA MET A 38 -2.12 -7.29 6.76
C MET A 38 -0.97 -8.25 6.48
N PHE A 39 -0.01 -7.82 5.68
CA PHE A 39 1.21 -8.58 5.40
C PHE A 39 2.30 -8.22 6.41
N LEU A 40 2.87 -9.22 7.08
CA LEU A 40 3.91 -9.08 8.09
C LEU A 40 5.12 -9.95 7.74
N ASP A 41 6.30 -9.61 8.23
CA ASP A 41 7.37 -10.60 8.40
C ASP A 41 7.30 -11.28 9.76
N GLU A 42 8.15 -12.29 9.95
CA GLU A 42 8.24 -13.07 11.17
C GLU A 42 8.63 -12.22 12.38
N GLU A 43 9.54 -11.25 12.19
CA GLU A 43 9.94 -10.31 13.24
C GLU A 43 8.75 -9.49 13.74
N THR A 44 7.99 -8.88 12.82
CA THR A 44 6.83 -8.07 13.16
C THR A 44 5.71 -8.94 13.75
N GLU A 45 5.48 -10.13 13.21
CA GLU A 45 4.48 -11.06 13.75
C GLU A 45 4.80 -11.45 15.20
N ALA A 46 6.06 -11.76 15.51
CA ALA A 46 6.51 -12.10 16.86
C ALA A 46 6.33 -10.92 17.82
N ALA A 47 6.69 -9.70 17.40
CA ALA A 47 6.51 -8.49 18.20
C ALA A 47 5.02 -8.23 18.53
N ILE A 48 4.13 -8.47 17.57
CA ILE A 48 2.69 -8.27 17.75
C ILE A 48 2.07 -9.35 18.64
N LYS A 49 2.45 -10.62 18.49
CA LYS A 49 1.96 -11.71 19.35
C LYS A 49 2.27 -11.50 20.83
N ASN A 50 3.39 -10.84 21.14
CA ASN A 50 3.76 -10.54 22.53
C ASN A 50 2.88 -9.45 23.16
N THR A 51 2.19 -8.63 22.36
CA THR A 51 1.44 -7.46 22.82
C THR A 51 -0.06 -7.59 22.63
N THR A 52 -0.50 -8.40 21.67
CA THR A 52 -1.90 -8.49 21.25
C THR A 52 -2.32 -9.95 21.14
N ALA A 53 -3.46 -10.29 21.75
CA ALA A 53 -4.07 -11.60 21.59
C ALA A 53 -4.48 -11.79 20.12
N VAL A 54 -3.83 -12.73 19.43
CA VAL A 54 -4.23 -13.16 18.10
C VAL A 54 -5.39 -14.13 18.27
N ASP A 55 -6.52 -13.87 17.61
CA ASP A 55 -7.65 -14.78 17.63
C ASP A 55 -7.30 -16.11 16.94
N ASN A 56 -7.97 -17.19 17.31
CA ASN A 56 -7.82 -18.54 16.76
C ASN A 56 -7.91 -18.58 15.23
N MET A 57 -8.53 -17.56 14.62
CA MET A 57 -8.65 -17.38 13.17
C MET A 57 -7.47 -16.64 12.49
N LYS A 58 -6.33 -16.43 13.17
CA LYS A 58 -5.21 -15.60 12.67
C LYS A 58 -5.65 -14.18 12.29
N LYS A 59 -6.60 -13.63 13.06
CA LYS A 59 -7.08 -12.27 12.91
C LYS A 59 -6.61 -11.40 14.07
N ILE A 60 -6.34 -10.14 13.76
CA ILE A 60 -6.08 -9.09 14.75
C ILE A 60 -7.02 -7.94 14.44
N GLY A 61 -8.09 -7.82 15.23
CA GLY A 61 -9.23 -6.97 14.90
C GLY A 61 -9.83 -7.36 13.53
N LEU A 62 -9.87 -6.41 12.59
CA LEU A 62 -10.38 -6.69 11.24
C LEU A 62 -9.34 -7.36 10.33
N TRP A 63 -8.05 -7.22 10.63
CA TRP A 63 -6.99 -7.71 9.77
C TRP A 63 -6.89 -9.23 9.80
N ARG A 64 -6.94 -9.85 8.61
CA ARG A 64 -6.48 -11.22 8.38
C ARG A 64 -4.97 -11.16 8.15
N VAL A 65 -4.20 -11.74 9.05
CA VAL A 65 -2.74 -11.64 9.03
C VAL A 65 -2.14 -12.66 8.05
N VAL A 66 -1.20 -12.21 7.23
CA VAL A 66 -0.39 -13.04 6.34
C VAL A 66 1.07 -12.81 6.69
N VAL A 67 1.70 -13.82 7.26
CA VAL A 67 3.14 -13.82 7.51
C VAL A 67 3.84 -14.23 6.23
N VAL A 68 4.78 -13.39 5.79
CA VAL A 68 5.60 -13.61 4.61
C VAL A 68 6.95 -14.11 5.06
N HIS A 69 7.29 -15.31 4.60
CA HIS A 69 8.58 -15.95 4.80
C HIS A 69 9.47 -15.73 3.58
N ASP A 70 10.77 -15.98 3.71
CA ASP A 70 11.74 -15.95 2.62
C ASP A 70 11.72 -14.63 1.82
N LEU A 71 11.85 -13.51 2.52
CA LEU A 71 11.79 -12.18 1.92
C LEU A 71 12.93 -11.98 0.90
N PRO A 72 12.64 -11.43 -0.30
CA PRO A 72 13.63 -11.31 -1.36
C PRO A 72 14.61 -10.14 -1.15
N TYR A 73 14.31 -9.21 -0.24
CA TYR A 73 15.17 -8.07 0.07
C TYR A 73 15.52 -8.02 1.55
N SER A 74 16.74 -7.59 1.85
CA SER A 74 17.16 -7.26 3.22
C SER A 74 16.52 -5.97 3.74
N ASP A 75 16.17 -5.03 2.86
CA ASP A 75 15.47 -3.80 3.24
C ASP A 75 13.95 -4.03 3.33
N ALA A 76 13.40 -3.90 4.54
CA ALA A 76 11.98 -4.06 4.81
C ALA A 76 11.08 -3.07 4.04
N ARG A 77 11.57 -1.88 3.68
CA ARG A 77 10.79 -0.92 2.87
C ARG A 77 10.59 -1.42 1.45
N ARG A 78 11.57 -2.13 0.87
CA ARG A 78 11.46 -2.81 -0.42
C ARG A 78 10.49 -3.97 -0.37
N ASN A 79 10.55 -4.80 0.68
CA ASN A 79 9.58 -5.88 0.89
C ASN A 79 8.15 -5.35 0.94
N GLY A 80 7.90 -4.24 1.62
CA GLY A 80 6.60 -3.57 1.64
C GLY A 80 6.08 -3.08 0.27
N LYS A 81 6.97 -2.86 -0.72
CA LYS A 81 6.55 -2.49 -2.08
C LYS A 81 5.93 -3.66 -2.85
N ILE A 82 6.29 -4.90 -2.52
CA ILE A 82 5.82 -6.10 -3.22
C ILE A 82 4.30 -6.24 -3.10
N PRO A 83 3.70 -6.37 -1.90
CA PRO A 83 2.25 -6.48 -1.79
C PRO A 83 1.57 -5.20 -2.26
N LYS A 84 2.18 -4.02 -2.07
CA LYS A 84 1.64 -2.74 -2.55
C LYS A 84 1.43 -2.70 -4.07
N LEU A 85 2.41 -3.16 -4.84
CA LEU A 85 2.37 -3.08 -6.31
C LEU A 85 1.67 -4.29 -6.92
N LEU A 86 1.63 -5.43 -6.22
CA LEU A 86 1.15 -6.70 -6.76
C LEU A 86 -0.18 -7.17 -6.18
N LEU A 87 -0.99 -6.31 -5.55
CA LEU A 87 -2.31 -6.69 -5.04
C LEU A 87 -3.18 -7.39 -6.09
N HIS A 88 -3.15 -6.93 -7.34
CA HIS A 88 -3.87 -7.52 -8.44
C HIS A 88 -3.46 -8.97 -8.74
N ARG A 89 -2.20 -9.36 -8.46
CA ARG A 89 -1.72 -10.76 -8.59
C ARG A 89 -2.02 -11.59 -7.36
N LEU A 90 -1.93 -10.99 -6.18
CA LEU A 90 -2.18 -11.66 -4.90
C LEU A 90 -3.68 -11.96 -4.70
N PHE A 91 -4.54 -11.07 -5.19
CA PHE A 91 -6.00 -11.15 -5.11
C PHE A 91 -6.63 -11.14 -6.50
N PRO A 92 -6.41 -12.18 -7.32
CA PRO A 92 -6.81 -12.19 -8.73
C PRO A 92 -8.34 -12.13 -8.95
N ASN A 93 -9.12 -12.47 -7.92
CA ASN A 93 -10.58 -12.46 -7.98
C ASN A 93 -11.19 -11.19 -7.35
N ALA A 94 -10.39 -10.30 -6.77
CA ALA A 94 -10.90 -9.06 -6.19
C ALA A 94 -11.24 -8.07 -7.31
N ARG A 95 -12.43 -7.47 -7.23
CA ARG A 95 -12.88 -6.42 -8.17
C ARG A 95 -12.23 -5.08 -7.90
N TYR A 96 -12.00 -4.75 -6.63
CA TYR A 96 -11.34 -3.52 -6.20
C TYR A 96 -10.26 -3.83 -5.18
N SER A 97 -9.16 -3.06 -5.22
CA SER A 97 -8.11 -3.11 -4.22
C SER A 97 -7.81 -1.72 -3.68
N LEU A 98 -7.69 -1.61 -2.35
CA LEU A 98 -7.30 -0.42 -1.64
C LEU A 98 -6.00 -0.72 -0.88
N TRP A 99 -4.95 0.05 -1.15
CA TRP A 99 -3.74 0.02 -0.36
C TRP A 99 -3.73 1.16 0.67
N ILE A 100 -3.40 0.84 1.92
CA ILE A 100 -3.10 1.82 2.96
C ILE A 100 -1.71 1.52 3.56
N ASP A 101 -0.93 2.57 3.80
CA ASP A 101 0.41 2.45 4.40
C ASP A 101 0.30 2.03 5.88
N GLY A 102 1.23 1.21 6.39
CA GLY A 102 1.17 0.64 7.74
C GLY A 102 1.04 1.67 8.87
N LYS A 103 1.69 2.83 8.70
CA LYS A 103 1.60 3.96 9.64
C LYS A 103 0.25 4.68 9.66
N LEU A 104 -0.59 4.48 8.64
CA LEU A 104 -1.85 5.19 8.47
C LEU A 104 -3.02 4.36 8.96
N LYS A 105 -4.05 5.04 9.47
CA LYS A 105 -5.31 4.43 9.89
C LYS A 105 -6.40 4.69 8.86
N LEU A 106 -7.14 3.64 8.50
CA LEU A 106 -8.33 3.76 7.65
C LEU A 106 -9.52 4.22 8.52
N VAL A 107 -9.95 5.46 8.36
CA VAL A 107 -10.98 6.09 9.21
C VAL A 107 -12.36 6.20 8.54
N LYS A 108 -12.48 5.73 7.29
CA LYS A 108 -13.71 5.74 6.50
C LYS A 108 -13.92 4.38 5.85
N ASP A 109 -15.19 4.02 5.68
CA ASP A 109 -15.58 2.76 5.06
C ASP A 109 -15.03 2.65 3.61
N PRO A 110 -14.46 1.50 3.21
CA PRO A 110 -13.89 1.29 1.88
C PRO A 110 -14.84 1.62 0.74
N TYR A 111 -16.13 1.32 0.87
CA TYR A 111 -17.10 1.61 -0.19
C TYR A 111 -17.33 3.11 -0.35
N GLN A 112 -17.24 3.92 0.70
CA GLN A 112 -17.31 5.38 0.58
C GLN A 112 -16.09 5.93 -0.18
N LEU A 113 -14.92 5.32 0.00
CA LEU A 113 -13.72 5.71 -0.75
C LEU A 113 -13.85 5.34 -2.22
N LEU A 114 -14.29 4.12 -2.53
CA LEU A 114 -14.51 3.67 -3.90
C LEU A 114 -15.56 4.54 -4.60
N GLU A 115 -16.66 4.84 -3.92
CA GLU A 115 -17.73 5.67 -4.44
C GLU A 115 -17.26 7.09 -4.75
N ARG A 116 -16.58 7.73 -3.80
CA ARG A 116 -16.09 9.11 -3.95
C ARG A 116 -14.99 9.27 -5.00
N PHE A 117 -14.02 8.35 -5.02
CA PHE A 117 -12.80 8.53 -5.80
C PHE A 117 -12.79 7.77 -7.12
N LEU A 118 -13.53 6.67 -7.25
CA LEU A 118 -13.61 5.89 -8.49
C LEU A 118 -14.96 6.05 -9.16
N TRP A 119 -16.06 5.63 -8.52
CA TRP A 119 -17.35 5.48 -9.19
C TRP A 119 -17.95 6.81 -9.65
N ARG A 120 -18.01 7.82 -8.77
CA ARG A 120 -18.49 9.17 -9.12
C ARG A 120 -17.63 9.87 -10.17
N LYS A 121 -16.36 9.46 -10.30
CA LYS A 121 -15.41 10.03 -11.25
C LYS A 121 -15.29 9.22 -12.53
N ASN A 122 -15.89 8.03 -12.57
CA ASN A 122 -15.77 7.05 -13.64
C ASN A 122 -14.31 6.76 -14.03
N VAL A 123 -13.46 6.50 -13.03
CA VAL A 123 -12.03 6.16 -13.23
C VAL A 123 -11.69 4.80 -12.63
N SER A 124 -10.67 4.14 -13.19
CA SER A 124 -10.21 2.82 -12.75
C SER A 124 -9.18 2.86 -11.61
N PHE A 125 -8.53 4.01 -11.40
CA PHE A 125 -7.46 4.16 -10.42
C PHE A 125 -7.46 5.57 -9.81
N ALA A 126 -7.14 5.64 -8.52
CA ALA A 126 -6.94 6.89 -7.81
C ALA A 126 -5.76 6.74 -6.83
N ILE A 127 -4.96 7.80 -6.72
CA ILE A 127 -3.86 7.90 -5.76
C ILE A 127 -3.85 9.29 -5.16
N SER A 128 -3.52 9.39 -3.87
CA SER A 128 -3.40 10.68 -3.20
C SER A 128 -2.26 11.50 -3.78
N ARG A 129 -2.54 12.76 -4.15
CA ARG A 129 -1.50 13.73 -4.51
C ARG A 129 -0.58 13.94 -3.31
N HIS A 130 0.73 13.83 -3.53
CA HIS A 130 1.70 14.11 -2.49
C HIS A 130 1.69 15.61 -2.16
N TYR A 131 1.80 15.95 -0.87
CA TYR A 131 1.48 17.29 -0.33
C TYR A 131 2.61 18.32 -0.49
N ARG A 132 3.82 17.90 -0.89
CA ARG A 132 5.00 18.77 -1.07
C ARG A 132 5.67 18.57 -2.43
N ARG A 133 6.00 17.32 -2.72
CA ARG A 133 6.72 16.91 -3.94
C ARG A 133 5.75 16.54 -5.05
N PHE A 134 6.03 16.99 -6.27
CA PHE A 134 5.11 16.86 -7.40
C PHE A 134 5.62 15.97 -8.54
N ASP A 135 6.88 15.56 -8.51
CA ASP A 135 7.41 14.57 -9.44
C ASP A 135 8.43 13.61 -8.80
N VAL A 136 8.87 12.63 -9.59
CA VAL A 136 9.81 11.61 -9.16
C VAL A 136 11.23 12.15 -8.95
N PHE A 137 11.59 13.27 -9.57
CA PHE A 137 12.91 13.85 -9.47
C PHE A 137 13.07 14.55 -8.12
N GLU A 138 12.08 15.33 -7.71
CA GLU A 138 12.01 15.89 -6.36
C GLU A 138 11.95 14.79 -5.28
N GLU A 139 11.19 13.71 -5.54
CA GLU A 139 11.11 12.56 -4.64
C GLU A 139 12.46 11.83 -4.53
N ALA A 140 13.25 11.75 -5.61
CA ALA A 140 14.58 11.16 -5.59
C ALA A 140 15.55 11.96 -4.72
N GLU A 141 15.62 13.28 -4.89
CA GLU A 141 16.47 14.13 -4.03
C GLU A 141 16.06 14.03 -2.56
N ALA A 142 14.77 14.00 -2.27
CA ALA A 142 14.28 13.81 -0.91
C ALA A 142 14.62 12.42 -0.32
N ASN A 143 14.61 11.36 -1.14
CA ASN A 143 14.99 10.02 -0.70
C ASN A 143 16.49 9.89 -0.46
N LYS A 144 17.33 10.56 -1.27
CA LYS A 144 18.78 10.67 -1.04
C LYS A 144 19.08 11.43 0.24
N ALA A 145 18.49 12.62 0.42
CA ALA A 145 18.66 13.42 1.62
C ALA A 145 18.18 12.70 2.90
N GLY A 146 17.12 11.89 2.78
CA GLY A 146 16.60 11.08 3.87
C GLY A 146 17.33 9.74 4.09
N GLY A 147 18.37 9.43 3.32
CA GLY A 147 19.13 8.19 3.43
C GLY A 147 18.28 6.92 3.30
N LYS A 148 17.18 6.98 2.52
CA LYS A 148 16.23 5.85 2.46
C LYS A 148 16.76 4.67 1.66
N TYR A 149 17.56 4.95 0.63
CA TYR A 149 18.22 3.98 -0.23
C TYR A 149 19.58 4.52 -0.62
N ASP A 150 20.45 3.65 -1.12
CA ASP A 150 21.73 4.04 -1.70
C ASP A 150 21.55 5.06 -2.85
N ASN A 151 22.36 6.12 -2.82
CA ASN A 151 22.23 7.23 -3.76
C ASN A 151 22.51 6.78 -5.20
N ALA A 152 23.51 5.93 -5.42
CA ALA A 152 23.83 5.44 -6.77
C ALA A 152 22.68 4.60 -7.35
N SER A 153 22.02 3.78 -6.52
CA SER A 153 20.80 3.07 -6.92
C SER A 153 19.66 4.02 -7.32
N ILE A 154 19.49 5.14 -6.62
CA ILE A 154 18.46 6.15 -6.95
C ILE A 154 18.82 6.85 -8.27
N ASP A 155 20.06 7.31 -8.40
CA ASP A 155 20.52 8.04 -9.58
C ASP A 155 20.41 7.18 -10.85
N ASN A 156 20.82 5.90 -10.77
CA ASN A 156 20.67 4.96 -11.88
C ASN A 156 19.20 4.80 -12.33
N GLN A 157 18.26 4.74 -11.39
CA GLN A 157 16.84 4.62 -11.69
C GLN A 157 16.26 5.90 -12.30
N ILE A 158 16.68 7.07 -11.82
CA ILE A 158 16.28 8.36 -12.37
C ILE A 158 16.83 8.55 -13.78
N GLU A 159 18.08 8.20 -14.04
CA GLU A 159 18.66 8.26 -15.38
C GLU A 159 17.96 7.31 -16.35
N PHE A 160 17.59 6.10 -15.88
CA PHE A 160 16.72 5.22 -16.68
C PHE A 160 15.40 5.90 -17.04
N TYR A 161 14.69 6.49 -16.07
CA TYR A 161 13.42 7.19 -16.37
C TYR A 161 13.60 8.34 -17.36
N LYS A 162 14.68 9.13 -17.25
CA LYS A 162 14.97 10.20 -18.20
C LYS A 162 15.19 9.66 -19.61
N ARG A 163 15.93 8.55 -19.75
CA ARG A 163 16.16 7.89 -21.04
C ARG A 163 14.87 7.35 -21.66
N GLU A 164 13.94 6.86 -20.84
CA GLU A 164 12.60 6.45 -21.26
C GLU A 164 11.65 7.65 -21.55
N GLY A 165 12.15 8.89 -21.49
CA GLY A 165 11.41 10.09 -21.84
C GLY A 165 10.62 10.72 -20.69
N LEU A 166 10.83 10.29 -19.44
CA LEU A 166 10.18 10.92 -18.30
C LEU A 166 10.76 12.33 -18.08
N THR A 167 9.86 13.31 -18.05
CA THR A 167 10.17 14.73 -17.81
C THR A 167 9.59 15.22 -16.50
N HIS A 168 10.13 16.32 -15.95
CA HIS A 168 9.60 16.98 -14.76
C HIS A 168 8.08 17.24 -14.85
N TYR A 169 7.43 17.35 -13.69
CA TYR A 169 6.03 17.74 -13.68
C TYR A 169 5.84 19.15 -14.25
N SER A 170 4.75 19.34 -14.99
CA SER A 170 4.30 20.64 -15.49
C SER A 170 2.78 20.62 -15.55
N SER A 171 2.15 21.78 -15.32
CA SER A 171 0.70 21.94 -15.46
C SER A 171 0.20 21.63 -16.87
N ALA A 172 1.08 21.71 -17.87
CA ALA A 172 0.78 21.32 -19.25
C ALA A 172 0.43 19.83 -19.42
N LYS A 173 0.73 18.99 -18.41
CA LYS A 173 0.34 17.57 -18.39
C LYS A 173 -1.12 17.36 -17.98
N LEU A 174 -1.88 18.43 -17.73
CA LEU A 174 -3.28 18.35 -17.34
C LEU A 174 -4.20 18.58 -18.56
N PRO A 175 -5.35 17.85 -18.63
CA PRO A 175 -5.71 16.73 -17.75
C PRO A 175 -4.86 15.48 -18.05
N ILE A 176 -4.53 14.71 -17.00
CA ILE A 176 -3.82 13.44 -17.17
C ILE A 176 -4.82 12.45 -17.75
N HIS A 177 -4.71 12.17 -19.05
CA HIS A 177 -5.43 11.08 -19.69
C HIS A 177 -4.62 9.79 -19.50
N LEU A 178 -5.17 8.85 -18.73
CA LEU A 178 -4.67 7.48 -18.74
C LEU A 178 -5.16 6.82 -20.05
N PRO A 179 -4.29 6.07 -20.75
CA PRO A 179 -4.67 5.35 -21.96
C PRO A 179 -5.75 4.29 -21.69
#